data_AF-A0A524CA01-F1
#
_entry.id   AF-A0A524CA01-F1
#
_cell.length_a   1.000
_cell.length_b   1.000
_cell.length_c   1.000
_cell.angle_alpha   90.00
_cell.angle_beta   90.00
_cell.angle_gamma   90.00
#
_symmetry.space_group_name_H-M   'P 1'
#
loop_
_entity.id
_entity.type
_entity.pdbx_description
1 polymer ?
#
loop_
_entity_poly.entity_id
_entity_poly.type
_entity_poly.pdbx_seq_one_letter_code
_entity_poly.pdbx_strand_id
1 'polypeptide(L)' 'MKLISVNLPESYLKVLEILVAEGKFPNRSEAIRVGIRDLIKTEYLIEESVKRNLNPTIID' A
#
# COMPACT_ATOMS: atom_id res chain seq x y z
N MET A 1 0.44 -15.82 -0.41
CA MET A 1 1.35 -14.81 0.19
C MET A 1 2.78 -15.30 0.04
N LYS A 2 3.72 -14.44 -0.36
CA LYS A 2 5.16 -14.75 -0.41
C LYS A 2 5.85 -14.02 0.75
N LEU A 3 6.78 -14.68 1.45
CA LEU A 3 7.52 -14.06 2.55
C LEU A 3 8.49 -13.02 2.00
N ILE A 4 8.49 -11.83 2.59
CA ILE A 4 9.44 -10.76 2.30
C ILE A 4 10.08 -10.30 3.63
N SER A 5 11.36 -9.95 3.58
CA SER A 5 12.09 -9.36 4.70
C SER A 5 12.45 -7.93 4.33
N VAL A 6 12.17 -6.99 5.23
CA VAL A 6 12.46 -5.56 5.04
C VAL A 6 13.03 -4.98 6.33
N ASN A 7 13.90 -3.98 6.20
CA ASN A 7 14.42 -3.23 7.34
C ASN A 7 13.61 -1.94 7.48
N LEU A 8 13.03 -1.72 8.67
CA LEU A 8 12.24 -0.54 8.98
C LEU A 8 12.79 0.15 10.24
N PRO A 9 12.69 1.48 10.34
CA PRO A 9 12.98 2.19 11.58
C PRO A 9 12.14 1.65 12.75
N GLU A 10 12.74 1.58 13.93
CA GLU A 10 12.07 1.08 15.14
C GLU A 10 10.85 1.93 15.51
N SER A 11 10.90 3.23 15.24
CA SER A 11 9.76 4.15 15.44
C SER A 11 8.52 3.73 14.66
N TYR A 12 8.68 3.20 13.45
CA TYR A 12 7.54 2.74 12.63
C TYR A 12 6.98 1.43 13.15
N LEU A 13 7.84 0.52 13.62
CA LEU A 13 7.42 -0.73 14.25
C LEU A 13 6.58 -0.45 15.50
N LYS A 14 7.00 0.51 16.34
CA LYS A 14 6.25 0.94 17.52
C LYS A 14 4.85 1.46 17.17
N VAL A 15 4.74 2.28 16.13
CA VAL A 15 3.44 2.78 15.65
C VAL A 15 2.56 1.63 15.15
N LEU A 16 3.12 0.69 14.38
CA LEU A 16 2.38 -0.49 13.91
C LEU A 16 1.87 -1.36 15.08
N GLU A 17 2.65 -1.49 16.14
CA GLU A 17 2.23 -2.20 17.36
C GLU A 17 1.07 -1.52 18.07
N ILE A 18 1.10 -0.18 18.19
CA ILE A 18 -0.02 0.59 18.74
C ILE A 18 -1.28 0.36 17.91
N LEU A 19 -1.20 0.43 16.58
CA LEU A 19 -2.35 0.20 15.71
C LEU A 19 -2.96 -1.21 15.87
N VAL A 20 -2.12 -2.22 16.11
CA VAL A 20 -2.58 -3.58 16.39
C VAL A 20 -3.19 -3.68 17.78
N ALA A 21 -2.57 -3.05 18.79
CA ALA A 21 -3.07 -3.04 20.16
C ALA A 21 -4.44 -2.34 20.28
N GLU A 22 -4.66 -1.30 19.48
CA GLU A 22 -5.96 -0.62 19.35
C GLU A 22 -7.01 -1.44 18.58
N GLY A 23 -6.65 -2.63 18.07
CA GLY A 23 -7.55 -3.50 17.31
C GLY A 23 -7.84 -3.02 15.89
N LYS A 24 -7.16 -1.98 15.39
CA LYS A 24 -7.34 -1.47 14.02
C LYS A 24 -6.85 -2.47 12.97
N PHE A 25 -5.85 -3.26 13.30
CA PHE A 25 -5.35 -4.34 12.46
C PHE A 25 -5.12 -5.61 13.30
N PRO A 26 -5.34 -6.80 12.71
CA PRO A 26 -5.15 -8.06 13.42
C PRO A 26 -3.67 -8.36 13.73
N ASN A 27 -2.73 -7.83 12.93
CA ASN A 27 -1.29 -7.96 13.14
C ASN A 27 -0.51 -6.93 12.30
N ARG A 28 0.79 -6.77 12.62
CA ARG A 28 1.71 -5.86 11.93
C ARG A 28 1.79 -6.14 10.42
N SER A 29 1.80 -7.41 10.02
CA SER A 29 1.90 -7.78 8.61
C SER A 29 0.66 -7.36 7.81
N GLU A 30 -0.53 -7.39 8.40
CA GLU A 30 -1.75 -6.91 7.75
C GLU A 30 -1.74 -5.40 7.60
N ALA A 31 -1.35 -4.67 8.65
CA ALA A 31 -1.19 -3.21 8.57
C ALA A 31 -0.21 -2.81 7.46
N ILE A 32 0.93 -3.51 7.34
CA ILE A 32 1.92 -3.27 6.27
C ILE A 32 1.32 -3.58 4.88
N ARG A 33 0.62 -4.71 4.72
CA ARG A 33 -0.03 -5.08 3.45
C ARG A 33 -1.07 -4.05 3.02
N VAL A 34 -1.85 -3.53 3.96
CA VAL A 34 -2.84 -2.48 3.72
C VAL A 34 -2.16 -1.20 3.22
N GLY A 35 -1.10 -0.75 3.90
CA GLY A 35 -0.32 0.42 3.47
C GLY A 35 0.26 0.26 2.06
N ILE A 36 0.84 -0.91 1.74
CA ILE A 36 1.37 -1.21 0.41
C ILE A 36 0.25 -1.20 -0.65
N ARG A 37 -0.89 -1.84 -0.36
CA ARG A 37 -2.03 -1.89 -1.30
C ARG A 37 -2.56 -0.49 -1.60
N ASP A 38 -2.70 0.33 -0.57
CA ASP A 38 -3.27 1.67 -0.71
C ASP A 38 -2.29 2.60 -1.44
N LEU A 39 -0.98 2.44 -1.23
CA LEU A 39 0.07 3.09 -2.02
C LEU A 39 -0.03 2.68 -3.50
N ILE A 40 -0.06 1.38 -3.80
CA ILE A 40 -0.15 0.88 -5.19
C ILE A 40 -1.41 1.40 -5.86
N LYS A 41 -2.57 1.33 -5.19
CA LYS A 41 -3.82 1.87 -5.75
C LYS A 41 -3.69 3.35 -6.06
N THR A 42 -3.09 4.13 -5.16
CA THR A 42 -2.95 5.59 -5.36
C THR A 42 -2.05 5.88 -6.55
N GLU A 43 -0.81 5.40 -6.54
CA GLU A 43 0.17 5.72 -7.59
C GLU A 43 -0.21 5.09 -8.94
N TYR A 44 -0.57 3.81 -8.96
CA TYR A 44 -0.86 3.09 -10.21
C TYR A 44 -2.16 3.53 -10.86
N LEU A 45 -3.25 3.75 -10.09
CA LEU A 45 -4.52 4.19 -10.69
C LEU A 45 -4.44 5.63 -11.17
N ILE A 46 -3.67 6.49 -10.48
CA ILE A 46 -3.40 7.85 -10.97
C ILE A 46 -2.64 7.77 -12.29
N GLU A 47 -1.53 7.03 -12.36
CA GLU A 47 -0.78 6.89 -13.61
C GLU A 47 -1.59 6.29 -14.76
N GLU A 48 -2.37 5.24 -14.51
CA GLU A 48 -3.23 4.61 -15.53
C GLU A 48 -4.38 5.51 -15.96
N SER A 49 -4.95 6.30 -15.06
CA SER A 49 -5.96 7.30 -15.42
C SER A 49 -5.35 8.41 -16.29
N VAL A 50 -4.13 8.87 -15.97
CA VAL A 50 -3.43 9.90 -16.75
C VAL A 50 -3.03 9.36 -18.12
N LYS A 51 -2.45 8.16 -18.20
CA LYS A 51 -2.07 7.52 -19.48
C LYS A 51 -3.27 7.27 -20.39
N ARG A 52 -4.40 6.80 -19.85
CA ARG A 52 -5.64 6.60 -20.63
C ARG A 52 -6.24 7.91 -21.14
N ASN A 53 -6.18 8.98 -20.35
CA ASN A 53 -6.67 10.30 -20.78
C ASN A 53 -5.75 11.00 -21.78
N LEU A 54 -4.45 10.66 -21.82
CA LEU A 54 -3.48 11.24 -22.75
C LEU A 54 -3.43 10.53 -24.11
N ASN A 55 -3.95 9.30 -24.23
CA ASN A 55 -4.10 8.58 -25.50
C ASN A 55 -5.56 8.16 -25.75
N PRO A 56 -6.46 9.09 -26.08
CA PRO A 56 -7.84 8.77 -26.45
C PRO A 56 -7.99 8.13 -27.85
N THR A 57 -6.93 7.97 -28.64
CA THR A 57 -7.03 7.66 -30.08
C THR A 57 -6.64 6.23 -30.49
N ILE A 58 -6.56 5.27 -29.58
CA ILE A 58 -6.42 3.84 -29.97
C ILE A 58 -7.42 2.98 -29.23
N ILE A 59 -8.70 3.26 -29.42
CA ILE A 59 -9.73 2.22 -29.51
C ILE A 59 -10.69 2.76 -30.57
N ASP A 60 -10.87 1.99 -31.65
CA ASP A 60 -11.75 2.28 -32.80
C ASP A 60 -13.16 2.75 -32.39
#